data_AF-A0A971HKQ2-F1
#
_entry.id   AF-A0A971HKQ2-F1
#
_cell.length_a   1.000
_cell.length_b   1.000
_cell.length_c   1.000
_cell.angle_alpha   90.00
_cell.angle_beta   90.00
_cell.angle_gamma   90.00
#
_symmetry.space_group_name_H-M   'P 1'
#
loop_
_entity.id
_entity.type
_entity.pdbx_description
1 polymer ?
#
loop_
_entity_poly.entity_id
_entity_poly.type
_entity_poly.pdbx_seq_one_letter_code
_entity_poly.pdbx_strand_id
1 'polypeptide(L)'
;MRPRAKKLWEYLQSKVSIGDSWYGTYSDLSQATQLSKKEVANAVKELEENRLVKKINHGRAGIQLALIHSNPRAAGDQINNCGWCGTPVEHPDYIYCTHCGKALRP
;
A
#
# COMPACT_ATOMS: atom_id res chain seq x y z
N MET A 1 7.45 -9.57 0.39
CA MET A 1 7.50 -8.95 -0.96
C MET A 1 8.65 -9.56 -1.74
N ARG A 2 8.42 -9.99 -2.98
CA ARG A 2 9.42 -10.57 -3.89
C ARG A 2 10.40 -9.50 -4.40
N PRO A 3 11.63 -9.85 -4.81
CA PRO A 3 12.65 -8.88 -5.24
C PRO A 3 12.19 -7.93 -6.35
N ARG A 4 11.39 -8.43 -7.31
CA ARG A 4 10.81 -7.63 -8.39
C ARG A 4 9.82 -6.55 -7.91
N ALA A 5 8.97 -6.89 -6.94
CA ALA A 5 8.01 -5.95 -6.37
C ALA A 5 8.71 -4.91 -5.49
N LYS A 6 9.77 -5.32 -4.78
CA LYS A 6 10.63 -4.41 -4.03
C LYS A 6 11.30 -3.36 -4.92
N LYS A 7 11.92 -3.77 -6.04
CA LYS A 7 12.54 -2.83 -6.99
C LYS A 7 11.54 -1.81 -7.55
N LEU A 8 10.33 -2.29 -7.92
CA LEU A 8 9.29 -1.40 -8.42
C LEU A 8 8.81 -0.42 -7.33
N TRP A 9 8.65 -0.90 -6.10
CA TRP A 9 8.26 -0.08 -4.96
C TRP A 9 9.28 1.02 -4.64
N GLU A 10 10.57 0.67 -4.57
CA GLU A 10 11.66 1.63 -4.31
C GLU A 10 11.71 2.71 -5.41
N TYR A 11 11.54 2.31 -6.68
CA TYR A 11 11.44 3.27 -7.77
C TYR A 11 10.24 4.22 -7.60
N LEU A 12 9.05 3.70 -7.31
CA LEU A 12 7.85 4.50 -7.13
C LEU A 12 8.00 5.48 -5.95
N GLN A 13 8.54 5.03 -4.82
CA GLN A 13 8.82 5.89 -3.65
C GLN A 13 9.84 6.99 -3.94
N SER A 14 10.76 6.77 -4.88
CA SER A 14 11.72 7.79 -5.30
C SER A 14 11.10 8.88 -6.19
N LYS A 15 9.92 8.62 -6.77
CA LYS A 15 9.27 9.50 -7.76
C LYS A 15 8.07 10.25 -7.20
N VAL A 16 7.31 9.63 -6.30
CA VAL A 16 6.10 10.22 -5.74
C VAL A 16 6.00 9.91 -4.25
N SER A 17 5.43 10.84 -3.50
CA SER A 17 5.15 10.66 -2.08
C SER A 17 3.92 9.79 -1.87
N ILE A 18 3.75 9.28 -0.65
CA ILE A 18 2.57 8.50 -0.29
C ILE A 18 1.36 9.44 -0.26
N GLY A 19 0.25 9.02 -0.87
CA GLY A 19 -0.93 9.87 -1.11
C GLY A 19 -0.97 10.46 -2.52
N ASP A 20 0.17 10.52 -3.22
CA ASP A 20 0.25 10.96 -4.61
C ASP A 20 0.15 9.79 -5.59
N SER A 21 -0.04 10.15 -6.87
CA SER A 21 -0.14 9.19 -7.97
C SER A 21 1.01 9.34 -8.95
N TRP A 22 1.61 8.21 -9.29
CA TRP A 22 2.52 8.09 -10.42
C TRP A 22 1.73 7.80 -11.70
N TYR A 23 2.09 8.46 -12.81
CA TYR A 23 1.51 8.23 -14.14
C TYR A 23 2.60 7.92 -15.16
N GLY A 24 2.36 6.92 -15.99
CA GLY A 24 3.24 6.56 -17.10
C GLY A 24 2.82 5.24 -17.74
N THR A 25 3.73 4.57 -18.43
CA THR A 25 3.44 3.30 -19.11
C THR A 25 4.16 2.12 -18.47
N TYR A 26 3.73 0.90 -18.79
CA TYR A 26 4.48 -0.32 -18.44
C TYR A 26 5.87 -0.34 -19.08
N SER A 27 6.08 0.34 -20.21
CA SER A 27 7.41 0.47 -20.83
C SER A 27 8.33 1.34 -19.97
N ASP A 28 7.84 2.45 -19.44
CA ASP A 28 8.62 3.35 -18.58
C ASP A 28 9.05 2.64 -17.29
N LEU A 29 8.12 1.92 -16.66
CA LEU A 29 8.42 1.10 -15.48
C LEU A 29 9.41 -0.02 -15.80
N SER A 30 9.28 -0.64 -16.97
CA SER A 30 10.17 -1.71 -17.44
C SER A 30 11.60 -1.20 -17.65
N GLN A 31 11.75 -0.03 -18.27
CA GLN A 31 13.04 0.63 -18.45
C GLN A 31 13.66 1.07 -17.11
N ALA A 32 12.86 1.68 -16.23
CA ALA A 32 13.35 2.18 -14.95
C ALA A 32 13.79 1.08 -13.98
N THR A 33 13.08 -0.05 -13.97
CA THR A 33 13.33 -1.16 -13.03
C THR A 33 14.18 -2.29 -13.63
N GLN A 34 14.49 -2.22 -14.93
CA GLN A 34 15.12 -3.28 -15.72
C GLN A 34 14.37 -4.62 -15.64
N LEU A 35 13.06 -4.57 -15.36
CA LEU A 35 12.17 -5.73 -15.35
C LEU A 35 11.47 -5.84 -16.70
N SER A 36 11.16 -7.06 -17.14
CA SER A 36 10.29 -7.23 -18.32
C SER A 36 8.88 -6.69 -18.04
N LYS A 37 8.15 -6.27 -19.09
CA LYS A 37 6.76 -5.79 -18.94
C LYS A 37 5.86 -6.78 -18.19
N LYS A 38 6.06 -8.09 -18.40
CA LYS A 38 5.36 -9.17 -17.69
C LYS A 38 5.72 -9.17 -16.19
N GLU A 39 6.98 -8.97 -15.85
CA GLU A 39 7.41 -8.87 -14.46
C GLU A 39 6.93 -7.60 -13.78
N VAL A 40 6.87 -6.47 -14.50
CA VAL A 40 6.26 -5.24 -13.99
C VAL A 40 4.78 -5.44 -13.69
N ALA A 41 4.00 -6.05 -14.59
CA ALA A 41 2.60 -6.40 -14.32
C ALA A 41 2.47 -7.34 -13.10
N ASN A 42 3.36 -8.35 -13.06
CA ASN A 42 3.76 -9.13 -11.90
C ASN A 42 3.80 -8.35 -10.57
N ALA A 43 4.71 -7.38 -10.56
CA ALA A 43 5.07 -6.57 -9.43
C ALA A 43 3.93 -5.62 -9.04
N VAL A 44 3.29 -4.95 -10.01
CA VAL A 44 2.13 -4.08 -9.75
C VAL A 44 1.01 -4.86 -9.06
N LYS A 45 0.67 -6.05 -9.57
CA LYS A 45 -0.35 -6.91 -8.94
C LYS A 45 0.04 -7.27 -7.51
N GLU A 46 1.30 -7.64 -7.28
CA GLU A 46 1.78 -7.94 -5.94
C GLU A 46 1.72 -6.71 -5.01
N LEU A 47 2.11 -5.53 -5.49
CA LEU A 47 2.00 -4.29 -4.71
C LEU A 47 0.54 -3.93 -4.40
N GLU A 48 -0.38 -4.19 -5.31
CA GLU A 48 -1.81 -3.99 -5.12
C GLU A 48 -2.40 -5.00 -4.11
N GLU A 49 -2.02 -6.27 -4.19
CA GLU A 49 -2.37 -7.31 -3.20
C GLU A 49 -1.83 -6.98 -1.80
N ASN A 50 -0.64 -6.38 -1.72
CA ASN A 50 -0.05 -5.89 -0.47
C ASN A 50 -0.58 -4.50 -0.07
N ARG A 51 -1.56 -3.95 -0.80
CA ARG A 51 -2.18 -2.62 -0.56
C ARG A 51 -1.15 -1.47 -0.43
N LEU A 52 -0.03 -1.57 -1.15
CA LEU A 52 1.00 -0.54 -1.26
C LEU A 52 0.71 0.45 -2.40
N VAL A 53 0.05 -0.02 -3.45
CA VAL A 53 -0.39 0.81 -4.57
C VAL A 53 -1.85 0.52 -4.89
N LYS A 54 -2.56 1.53 -5.37
CA LYS A 54 -3.91 1.38 -5.91
C LYS A 54 -3.88 1.80 -7.38
N LYS A 55 -4.37 0.93 -8.26
CA LYS A 55 -4.54 1.29 -9.66
C LYS A 55 -5.77 2.19 -9.80
N ILE A 56 -5.55 3.45 -10.16
CA ILE A 56 -6.65 4.44 -10.31
C ILE A 56 -7.21 4.40 -11.73
N ASN A 57 -6.32 4.33 -12.71
CA ASN A 57 -6.70 4.28 -14.12
C ASN A 57 -5.79 3.34 -14.92
N HIS A 58 -6.40 2.69 -15.91
CA HIS A 58 -5.70 1.87 -16.88
C HIS A 58 -6.32 2.07 -18.25
N GLY A 59 -5.60 2.72 -19.15
CA GLY A 59 -6.06 2.99 -20.51
C GLY A 59 -4.99 2.70 -21.54
N ARG A 60 -5.34 2.87 -22.82
CA ARG A 60 -4.39 2.79 -23.94
C ARG A 60 -3.19 3.74 -23.80
N ALA A 61 -3.37 4.85 -23.08
CA ALA A 61 -2.35 5.88 -22.88
C ALA A 61 -1.40 5.64 -21.68
N GLY A 62 -1.73 4.72 -20.76
CA GLY A 62 -0.88 4.50 -19.58
C GLY A 62 -1.60 3.88 -18.38
N ILE A 63 -0.86 3.82 -17.28
CA ILE A 63 -1.27 3.35 -15.96
C ILE A 63 -1.05 4.46 -14.94
N GLN A 64 -2.05 4.66 -14.08
CA GLN A 64 -1.97 5.54 -12.92
C GLN A 64 -1.93 4.69 -11.64
N LEU A 65 -0.85 4.82 -10.87
CA LEU A 65 -0.60 4.10 -9.62
C LEU A 65 -0.56 5.10 -8.47
N ALA A 66 -1.58 5.10 -7.61
CA ALA A 66 -1.56 5.84 -6.36
C ALA A 66 -0.77 5.07 -5.32
N LEU A 67 0.23 5.68 -4.68
CA LEU A 67 0.95 5.07 -3.56
C LEU A 67 0.11 5.24 -2.30
N ILE A 68 -0.22 4.13 -1.66
CA ILE A 68 -1.04 4.09 -0.46
C ILE A 68 -0.23 3.50 0.69
N HIS A 69 -0.45 4.02 1.91
CA HIS A 69 0.31 3.67 3.10
C HIS A 69 -0.05 2.30 3.70
N SER A 70 -0.93 1.54 3.05
CA SER A 70 -1.50 0.34 3.63
C SER A 70 -0.58 -0.85 3.38
N ASN A 71 0.64 -0.85 3.92
CA ASN A 71 1.33 -2.12 4.09
C ASN A 71 0.81 -2.76 5.39
N PRO A 72 -0.14 -3.72 5.40
CA PRO A 72 -0.51 -4.40 6.65
C PRO A 72 0.66 -5.18 7.28
N ARG A 73 1.79 -5.30 6.56
CA ARG A 73 3.02 -5.93 7.03
C ARG A 73 4.16 -4.97 7.39
N ALA A 74 4.08 -3.68 7.05
CA ALA A 74 5.10 -2.68 7.44
C ALA A 74 4.54 -1.45 8.17
N ALA A 75 3.26 -1.14 8.00
CA ALA A 75 2.48 -0.85 9.19
C ALA A 75 2.43 -2.21 9.89
N GLY A 76 3.12 -2.38 11.02
CA GLY A 76 2.60 -3.34 11.98
C GLY A 76 1.12 -3.03 12.06
N ASP A 77 0.28 -4.03 11.82
CA ASP A 77 -1.16 -3.97 12.04
C ASP A 77 -1.36 -3.26 13.40
N GLN A 78 -1.50 -1.94 13.38
CA GLN A 78 -2.24 -1.20 14.38
C GLN A 78 -3.70 -1.45 14.00
N ILE A 79 -4.06 -2.73 13.97
CA ILE A 79 -5.17 -3.14 14.80
C ILE A 79 -4.84 -2.50 16.15
N ASN A 80 -5.43 -1.34 16.40
CA ASN A 80 -5.39 -0.73 17.71
C ASN A 80 -6.13 -1.73 18.60
N ASN A 81 -5.44 -2.75 19.08
CA ASN A 81 -6.02 -3.63 20.06
C ASN A 81 -6.29 -2.76 21.27
N CYS A 82 -7.50 -2.82 21.79
CA CYS A 82 -7.79 -2.15 23.04
C CYS A 82 -6.74 -2.63 24.07
N GLY A 83 -5.96 -1.70 24.64
CA GLY A 83 -4.89 -2.02 25.59
C GLY A 83 -5.37 -2.72 26.87
N TRP A 84 -6.68 -2.82 27.07
CA TRP A 84 -7.31 -3.48 28.22
C TRP A 84 -7.80 -4.90 27.94
N CYS A 85 -8.46 -5.12 26.80
CA CYS A 85 -9.11 -6.41 26.50
C CYS A 85 -8.52 -7.12 25.27
N GLY A 86 -7.57 -6.49 24.57
CA GLY A 86 -6.92 -7.05 23.38
C GLY A 86 -7.83 -7.13 22.15
N THR A 87 -9.06 -6.59 22.21
CA THR A 87 -10.00 -6.65 21.08
C THR A 87 -9.55 -5.73 19.95
N PRO A 88 -9.57 -6.19 18.69
CA PRO A 88 -9.29 -5.36 17.53
C PRO A 88 -10.26 -4.18 17.43
N VAL A 89 -9.73 -2.95 17.35
CA VAL A 89 -10.54 -1.77 17.07
C VAL A 89 -10.63 -1.55 15.58
N GLU A 90 -11.84 -1.72 15.04
CA GLU A 90 -12.15 -1.50 13.62
C GLU A 90 -12.22 -0.01 13.24
N HIS A 91 -12.38 0.87 14.24
CA HIS A 91 -12.51 2.31 14.07
C HIS A 91 -11.63 3.11 15.05
N PRO A 92 -10.41 3.51 14.65
CA PRO A 92 -9.48 4.21 15.53
C PRO A 92 -9.94 5.62 15.93
N ASP A 93 -11.01 6.15 15.33
CA ASP A 93 -11.59 7.47 15.63
C ASP A 93 -12.47 7.49 16.91
N TYR A 94 -12.78 6.34 17.50
CA TYR A 94 -13.55 6.29 18.75
C TYR A 94 -12.63 6.43 19.96
N ILE A 95 -13.05 7.26 20.93
CA ILE A 95 -12.34 7.43 22.21
C ILE A 95 -12.43 6.15 23.06
N TYR A 96 -13.45 5.30 22.85
CA TYR A 96 -13.77 4.13 23.68
C TYR A 96 -13.86 2.83 22.87
N CYS A 97 -13.50 1.70 23.50
CA CYS A 97 -13.66 0.36 22.98
C CYS A 97 -15.13 -0.06 23.05
N THR A 98 -15.71 -0.47 21.92
CA THR A 98 -17.10 -0.94 21.85
C THR A 98 -17.35 -2.28 22.54
N HIS A 99 -16.30 -3.08 22.79
CA HIS A 99 -16.42 -4.39 23.45
C HIS A 99 -16.33 -4.31 24.98
N CYS A 100 -15.38 -3.54 25.52
CA CYS A 100 -15.17 -3.45 26.98
C CYS A 100 -15.56 -2.10 27.58
N GLY A 101 -15.96 -1.13 26.76
CA GLY A 101 -16.35 0.22 27.17
C GLY A 101 -15.19 1.10 27.65
N LYS A 102 -13.95 0.62 27.64
CA LYS A 102 -12.78 1.35 28.15
C LYS A 102 -12.16 2.24 27.09
N ALA A 103 -11.60 3.37 27.52
CA ALA A 103 -10.88 4.28 26.63
C ALA A 103 -9.74 3.56 25.90
N LEU A 104 -9.61 3.79 24.59
CA LEU A 104 -8.64 3.12 23.72
C LEU A 104 -7.21 3.65 23.89
N ARG A 105 -7.07 4.78 24.59
CA ARG A 105 -5.82 5.33 25.12
C ARG A 105 -6.13 6.14 26.39
N PRO A 106 -5.23 6.23 27.38
CA PRO A 106 -5.12 7.43 28.20
C PRO A 106 -4.54 8.59 27.37
#